data_AF-A0A7Y4GM57-F1
#
_entry.id   AF-A0A7Y4GM57-F1
#
_cell.length_a   1.000
_cell.length_b   1.000
_cell.length_c   1.000
_cell.angle_alpha   90.00
_cell.angle_beta   90.00
_cell.angle_gamma   90.00
#
_symmetry.space_group_name_H-M   'P 1'
#
loop_
_entity.id
_entity.type
_entity.pdbx_description
1 polymer ?
#
loop_
_entity_poly.entity_id
_entity_poly.type
_entity_poly.pdbx_seq_one_letter_code
_entity_poly.pdbx_strand_id
1 'polypeptide(L)' 'MASSADRSPQHHTQKMKKRFQETITHLREDIGKVDEPQLKAMFETSAEVLTGLAKAFDDYEKKNEAAWRKH' A
#
# COMPACT_ATOMS: atom_id res chain seq x y z
N MET A 1 8.95 16.59 -20.48
CA MET A 1 9.71 15.32 -20.47
C MET A 1 9.57 14.72 -19.09
N ALA A 2 9.10 13.47 -18.97
CA ALA A 2 9.04 12.78 -17.68
C ALA A 2 10.47 12.59 -17.13
N SER A 3 10.66 12.87 -15.84
CA SER A 3 11.96 12.73 -15.18
C SER A 3 12.40 11.26 -15.09
N SER A 4 13.68 10.99 -14.80
CA SER A 4 14.15 9.62 -14.53
C SER A 4 13.41 8.96 -13.37
N ALA A 5 13.00 9.73 -12.36
CA ALA A 5 12.16 9.26 -11.26
C ALA A 5 10.75 8.86 -11.72
N ASP A 6 10.17 9.57 -12.69
CA ASP A 6 8.85 9.24 -13.28
C ASP A 6 8.88 7.95 -14.11
N ARG A 7 10.07 7.44 -14.45
CA ARG A 7 10.23 6.18 -15.20
C ARG A 7 10.66 5.01 -14.32
N SER A 8 11.03 5.25 -13.05
CA SER A 8 11.45 4.20 -12.13
C SER A 8 10.23 3.43 -11.61
N PRO A 9 10.13 2.11 -11.87
CA PRO A 9 9.07 1.28 -11.29
C PRO A 9 9.11 1.26 -9.76
N GLN A 10 10.30 1.35 -9.15
CA GLN A 10 10.48 1.43 -7.70
C GLN A 10 9.84 2.71 -7.14
N HIS A 11 10.04 3.84 -7.80
CA HIS A 11 9.44 5.10 -7.35
C HIS A 11 7.91 5.03 -7.32
N HIS A 12 7.30 4.45 -8.36
CA HIS A 12 5.84 4.30 -8.43
C HIS A 12 5.30 3.32 -7.39
N THR A 13 5.98 2.20 -7.19
CA THR A 13 5.57 1.18 -6.22
C THR A 13 5.66 1.71 -4.78
N GLN A 14 6.74 2.40 -4.42
CA GLN A 14 6.89 3.05 -3.11
C GLN A 14 5.81 4.10 -2.86
N LYS A 15 5.51 4.94 -3.87
CA LYS A 15 4.47 5.96 -3.77
C LYS A 15 3.08 5.36 -3.55
N MET A 16 2.75 4.26 -4.24
CA MET A 16 1.49 3.57 -4.05
C MET A 16 1.42 2.86 -2.69
N LYS A 17 2.50 2.20 -2.26
CA LYS A 17 2.59 1.56 -0.93
C LYS A 17 2.33 2.57 0.19
N LYS A 18 2.92 3.76 0.10
CA LYS A 18 2.66 4.86 1.05
C LYS A 18 1.18 5.26 1.08
N ARG A 19 0.55 5.42 -0.08
CA ARG A 19 -0.89 5.76 -0.15
C ARG A 19 -1.77 4.67 0.46
N PHE A 20 -1.46 3.39 0.24
CA PHE A 20 -2.19 2.30 0.88
C PHE A 20 -2.04 2.37 2.40
N GLN A 21 -0.84 2.59 2.92
CA GLN A 21 -0.59 2.73 4.35
C GLN A 21 -1.37 3.90 4.97
N GLU A 22 -1.36 5.07 4.33
CA GLU A 22 -2.14 6.24 4.75
C GLU A 22 -3.64 5.91 4.83
N THR A 23 -4.20 5.28 3.78
CA THR A 23 -5.61 4.89 3.76
C THR A 23 -5.95 3.81 4.80
N ILE A 24 -5.09 2.81 5.00
CA ILE A 24 -5.26 1.78 6.03
C ILE A 24 -5.35 2.42 7.42
N THR A 25 -4.44 3.35 7.71
CA THR A 25 -4.44 4.09 8.98
C THR A 25 -5.75 4.84 9.17
N HIS A 26 -6.19 5.62 8.17
CA HIS A 26 -7.44 6.37 8.27
C HIS A 26 -8.66 5.46 8.48
N LEU A 27 -8.77 4.35 7.73
CA LEU A 27 -9.87 3.40 7.88
C LEU A 27 -9.96 2.84 9.31
N ARG A 28 -8.81 2.48 9.89
CA ARG A 28 -8.74 1.93 11.25
C ARG A 28 -8.98 2.97 12.34
N GLU A 29 -8.54 4.21 12.12
CA GLU A 29 -8.84 5.32 13.03
C GLU A 29 -10.35 5.60 13.09
N ASP A 30 -11.04 5.57 11.94
CA ASP A 30 -12.47 5.88 11.88
C ASP A 30 -13.34 4.77 12.48
N ILE A 31 -12.88 3.50 12.51
CA ILE A 31 -13.54 2.43 13.27
C ILE A 31 -13.71 2.82 14.75
N GLY A 32 -12.76 3.55 15.32
CA GLY A 32 -12.83 4.04 16.71
C GLY A 32 -13.74 5.25 16.93
N LYS A 33 -14.21 5.91 15.85
CA LYS A 33 -15.00 7.15 15.90
C LYS A 33 -16.50 6.95 15.63
N VAL A 34 -16.87 5.82 15.05
CA VAL A 34 -18.26 5.49 14.66
C VAL A 34 -18.82 4.38 15.55
N ASP A 35 -20.14 4.24 15.61
CA ASP A 35 -20.81 3.14 16.34
C ASP A 35 -21.51 2.13 15.43
N GLU A 36 -21.71 2.47 14.16
CA GLU A 36 -22.47 1.63 13.21
C GLU A 36 -21.67 0.36 12.86
N PRO A 37 -22.14 -0.85 13.23
CA PRO A 37 -21.35 -2.08 13.14
C PRO A 37 -20.98 -2.47 11.70
N GLN A 38 -21.85 -2.22 10.73
CA GLN A 38 -21.65 -2.63 9.34
C GLN A 38 -20.54 -1.81 8.68
N LEU A 39 -20.46 -0.50 8.96
CA LEU A 39 -19.39 0.40 8.51
C LEU A 39 -18.06 -0.01 9.12
N LYS A 40 -18.02 -0.35 10.42
CA LYS A 40 -16.80 -0.87 11.06
C LYS A 40 -16.29 -2.12 10.35
N ALA A 41 -17.18 -3.08 10.06
CA ALA A 41 -16.81 -4.30 9.35
C ALA A 41 -16.32 -4.01 7.92
N MET A 42 -16.99 -3.09 7.21
CA MET A 42 -16.58 -2.66 5.87
C MET A 42 -15.20 -1.98 5.88
N PHE A 43 -14.92 -1.14 6.89
CA PHE A 43 -13.64 -0.45 7.02
C PHE A 43 -12.51 -1.42 7.35
N GLU A 44 -12.70 -2.38 8.26
CA GLU A 44 -11.66 -3.37 8.57
C GLU A 44 -11.38 -4.26 7.35
N THR A 45 -12.43 -4.74 6.66
CA THR A 45 -12.28 -5.55 5.44
C THR A 45 -11.50 -4.78 4.37
N SER A 46 -11.80 -3.48 4.20
CA SER A 46 -11.10 -2.62 3.24
C SER A 46 -9.62 -2.43 3.64
N ALA A 47 -9.34 -2.24 4.94
CA ALA A 47 -7.97 -2.12 5.45
C ALA A 47 -7.16 -3.42 5.24
N GLU A 48 -7.78 -4.59 5.41
CA GLU A 48 -7.14 -5.89 5.15
C GLU A 48 -6.79 -6.08 3.67
N VAL A 49 -7.72 -5.76 2.75
CA VAL A 49 -7.46 -5.82 1.30
C VAL A 49 -6.30 -4.91 0.92
N LEU A 50 -6.31 -3.65 1.40
CA LEU A 50 -5.22 -2.70 1.14
C LEU A 50 -3.89 -3.17 1.73
N THR A 51 -3.91 -3.84 2.88
CA THR A 51 -2.71 -4.45 3.48
C THR A 51 -2.14 -5.55 2.59
N GLY A 52 -3.00 -6.39 2.01
CA GLY A 52 -2.60 -7.39 1.01
C GLY A 52 -1.96 -6.76 -0.23
N LEU A 53 -2.53 -5.66 -0.74
CA LEU A 53 -1.95 -4.92 -1.87
C LEU A 53 -0.60 -4.30 -1.51
N ALA A 54 -0.46 -3.68 -0.34
CA ALA A 54 0.81 -3.12 0.12
C ALA A 54 1.91 -4.19 0.19
N LYS A 55 1.56 -5.41 0.64
CA LYS A 55 2.48 -6.55 0.65
C LYS A 55 2.89 -7.00 -0.75
N ALA A 56 1.96 -7.10 -1.69
CA ALA A 56 2.26 -7.48 -3.07
C ALA A 56 3.26 -6.51 -3.73
N PHE A 57 3.16 -5.22 -3.41
CA PHE A 57 4.10 -4.19 -3.88
C PHE A 57 5.49 -4.35 -3.23
N ASP A 58 5.54 -4.61 -1.93
CA ASP A 58 6.78 -4.89 -1.20
C ASP A 58 7.50 -6.14 -1.73
N ASP A 59 6.75 -7.19 -2.04
CA ASP A 59 7.27 -8.42 -2.63
C ASP A 59 7.83 -8.19 -4.05
N TYR A 60 7.21 -7.32 -4.84
CA TYR A 60 7.74 -6.89 -6.15
C TYR A 60 9.07 -6.13 -5.99
N GLU A 61 9.14 -5.18 -5.07
CA GLU A 61 10.37 -4.42 -4.79
C GLU A 61 11.52 -5.36 -4.42
N LYS A 62 11.29 -6.28 -3.46
CA LYS A 62 12.28 -7.27 -3.01
C LYS A 62 12.77 -8.19 -4.11
N LYS A 63 11.87 -8.69 -4.97
CA LYS A 63 12.25 -9.54 -6.12
C LYS A 63 13.12 -8.78 -7.12
N ASN A 64 12.83 -7.50 -7.37
CA ASN A 64 13.63 -6.67 -8.26
C ASN A 64 15.01 -6.32 -7.67
N GLU A 65 15.10 -6.05 -6.37
CA GLU A 65 16.39 -5.85 -5.70
C GLU A 65 17.28 -7.10 -5.78
N ALA A 66 16.71 -8.29 -5.54
CA ALA A 66 17.43 -9.54 -5.64
C ALA A 66 17.92 -9.84 -7.07
N ALA A 67 17.14 -9.45 -8.09
CA ALA A 67 17.55 -9.54 -9.49
C ALA A 67 18.72 -8.60 -9.82
N TRP A 68 18.75 -7.40 -9.22
CA TRP A 68 19.84 -6.44 -9.40
C TRP A 68 21.15 -6.80 -8.69
N ARG A 69 21.10 -7.59 -7.60
CA ARG A 69 22.32 -8.07 -6.91
C ARG A 69 23.03 -9.24 -7.62
N LYS A 70 22.45 -9.81 -8.67
CA LYS A 70 23.00 -10.97 -9.40
C LYS A 70 23.91 -10.62 -10.58
N HIS A 71 24.27 -9.34 -10.76
CA HIS A 71 25.18 -8.89 -11.81
C HIS A 71 26.27 -7.99 -11.26
#